data_AF-A0A355FAL2-F1
#
_entry.id   AF-A0A355FAL2-F1
#
_cell.length_a   1.000
_cell.length_b   1.000
_cell.length_c   1.000
_cell.angle_alpha   90.00
_cell.angle_beta   90.00
_cell.angle_gamma   90.00
#
_symmetry.space_group_name_H-M   'P 1'
#
loop_
_entity.id
_entity.type
_entity.pdbx_description
1 polymer ?
#
loop_
_entity_poly.entity_id
_entity_poly.type
_entity_poly.pdbx_seq_one_letter_code
_entity_poly.pdbx_strand_id
1 'polypeptide(L)'
;MSYLQLAATASPQALLRETGFWRSNRAYVAVIAGGVLSMVALRRLTYQESDSWMWLTLLIQLLVFWGAAVGARALAGIEVDDAIARLVELRASTELGQIKGGLKDRVLLDRIGTDFLPHNPSHDKGVLRLFQHILCEARDRKFHATEVVMQPYREGALGDLLRIQTVQKIALQLGILGTFAGLILAMQELSGAGQNLMEASSLNLLFGALHVSFATSVAGLEVAIVLAVALLVVRRRQERYFHNMESACATLTSLARSSIIQDEFLVELEQTRSTLAQVGDRIREQTREVEVQTGAIRSGLNDLAGLRTDFDSFLEKIRQEQGVVVAEMKSVYELISPRRVADELRQSLEAANRQLATSFREDLRSSLSELGQVNTALQLVKELGEQEKASREEQRQSLQASRATFEKGLAELTGATERLQQDLMTRLDRKLPMTSPVSMPAPPPAAALPQEAVRSLERIARGFENLAREIERNNGLLGEVVSAHSFYRTVMRRPREWWAGLRRMLTRRGGVNESEGLP
;
A
#
# COMPACT_ATOMS: atom_id res chain seq x y z
N MET A 1 -39.39 -10.84 1.67
CA MET A 1 -38.06 -10.27 2.00
C MET A 1 -37.55 -10.95 3.25
N SER A 2 -36.34 -11.51 3.25
CA SER A 2 -35.79 -12.10 4.48
C SER A 2 -35.49 -10.98 5.49
N TYR A 3 -35.64 -11.25 6.79
CA TYR A 3 -35.32 -10.27 7.86
C TYR A 3 -33.93 -9.65 7.68
N LEU A 4 -32.98 -10.45 7.17
CA LEU A 4 -31.62 -10.04 6.88
C LEU A 4 -31.53 -8.95 5.80
N GLN A 5 -32.31 -9.04 4.72
CA GLN A 5 -32.37 -7.99 3.70
C GLN A 5 -32.98 -6.70 4.26
N LEU A 6 -34.05 -6.84 5.04
CA LEU A 6 -34.73 -5.71 5.64
C LEU A 6 -33.78 -4.98 6.61
N ALA A 7 -33.11 -5.70 7.50
CA ALA A 7 -32.14 -5.17 8.45
C ALA A 7 -30.93 -4.50 7.76
N ALA A 8 -30.42 -5.08 6.66
CA ALA A 8 -29.30 -4.51 5.92
C ALA A 8 -29.64 -3.16 5.24
N THR A 9 -30.91 -2.94 4.89
CA THR A 9 -31.38 -1.70 4.25
C THR A 9 -31.99 -0.69 5.22
N ALA A 10 -32.31 -1.10 6.44
CA ALA A 10 -32.94 -0.24 7.45
C ALA A 10 -31.94 0.74 8.06
N SER A 11 -32.45 1.87 8.56
CA SER A 11 -31.66 2.74 9.43
C SER A 11 -31.62 2.15 10.85
N PRO A 12 -30.54 2.35 11.63
CA PRO A 12 -30.49 1.88 13.01
C PRO A 12 -31.67 2.40 13.85
N GLN A 13 -32.16 3.60 13.58
CA GLN A 13 -33.31 4.19 14.27
C GLN A 13 -34.65 3.54 13.87
N ALA A 14 -34.81 3.17 12.60
CA ALA A 14 -35.98 2.44 12.14
C ALA A 14 -36.04 1.04 12.77
N LEU A 15 -34.87 0.37 12.86
CA LEU A 15 -34.75 -0.97 13.44
C LEU A 15 -35.21 -1.04 14.90
N LEU A 16 -34.99 0.03 15.68
CA LEU A 16 -35.46 0.12 17.08
C LEU A 16 -36.98 0.06 17.22
N ARG A 17 -37.74 0.39 16.16
CA ARG A 17 -39.21 0.31 16.17
C ARG A 17 -39.71 -1.09 15.82
N GLU A 18 -38.85 -1.95 15.29
CA GLU A 18 -39.24 -3.28 14.86
C GLU A 18 -39.24 -4.26 16.02
N THR A 19 -40.31 -5.04 16.15
CA THR A 19 -40.43 -6.07 17.17
C THR A 19 -39.42 -7.21 16.97
N GLY A 20 -38.99 -7.44 15.73
CA GLY A 20 -37.97 -8.43 15.37
C GLY A 20 -36.62 -8.14 16.04
N PHE A 21 -36.21 -6.87 16.08
CA PHE A 21 -34.97 -6.44 16.73
C PHE A 21 -34.94 -6.76 18.23
N TRP A 22 -36.03 -6.46 18.93
CA TRP A 22 -36.12 -6.73 20.37
C TRP A 22 -36.18 -8.23 20.68
N ARG A 23 -36.78 -9.03 19.79
CA ARG A 23 -36.77 -10.49 19.89
C ARG A 23 -35.36 -11.07 19.68
N SER A 24 -34.60 -10.57 18.70
CA SER A 24 -33.22 -11.02 18.47
C SER A 24 -32.30 -10.63 19.63
N ASN A 25 -32.60 -9.51 20.29
CA ASN A 25 -31.84 -8.97 21.43
C ASN A 25 -32.50 -9.22 22.80
N ARG A 26 -33.18 -10.36 22.99
CA ARG A 26 -33.89 -10.71 24.23
C ARG A 26 -33.05 -10.61 25.51
N ALA A 27 -31.76 -10.91 25.43
CA ALA A 27 -30.85 -10.81 26.58
C ALA A 27 -30.74 -9.37 27.06
N TYR A 28 -30.61 -8.41 26.14
CA TYR A 28 -30.55 -6.99 26.48
C TYR A 28 -31.86 -6.51 27.12
N VAL A 29 -33.00 -6.89 26.54
CA VAL A 29 -34.33 -6.58 27.09
C VAL A 29 -34.48 -7.15 28.50
N ALA A 30 -34.04 -8.39 28.73
CA ALA A 30 -34.08 -9.02 30.05
C ALA A 30 -33.21 -8.28 31.09
N VAL A 31 -32.03 -7.77 30.70
CA VAL A 31 -31.19 -6.96 31.59
C VAL A 31 -31.87 -5.65 31.97
N ILE A 32 -32.45 -4.94 31.00
CA ILE A 32 -33.15 -3.67 31.28
C ILE A 32 -34.41 -3.92 32.13
N ALA A 33 -35.20 -4.94 31.81
CA ALA A 33 -36.37 -5.31 32.60
C ALA A 33 -36.00 -5.72 34.03
N GLY A 34 -34.93 -6.51 34.19
CA GLY A 34 -34.37 -6.87 35.50
C GLY A 34 -33.87 -5.65 36.28
N GLY A 35 -33.26 -4.67 35.60
CA GLY A 35 -32.86 -3.40 36.19
C GLY A 35 -34.04 -2.57 36.67
N VAL A 36 -35.11 -2.46 35.87
CA VAL A 36 -36.34 -1.77 36.27
C VAL A 36 -37.01 -2.47 37.46
N LEU A 37 -37.05 -3.80 37.47
CA LEU A 37 -37.57 -4.58 38.60
C LEU A 37 -36.71 -4.37 39.87
N SER A 38 -35.39 -4.31 39.73
CA SER A 38 -34.47 -3.97 40.83
C SER A 38 -34.81 -2.60 41.42
N MET A 39 -35.03 -1.58 40.57
CA MET A 39 -35.37 -0.22 41.02
C MET A 39 -36.69 -0.19 41.78
N VAL A 40 -37.69 -0.94 41.29
CA VAL A 40 -38.98 -1.07 41.97
C VAL A 40 -38.83 -1.77 43.32
N ALA A 41 -38.03 -2.84 43.39
CA ALA A 41 -37.77 -3.57 44.63
C ALA A 41 -36.99 -2.72 45.66
N LEU A 42 -36.03 -1.92 45.20
CA LEU A 42 -35.22 -1.02 46.02
C LEU A 42 -35.89 0.33 46.29
N ARG A 43 -37.12 0.55 45.79
CA ARG A 43 -37.84 1.82 45.97
C ARG A 43 -37.91 2.25 47.44
N ARG A 44 -38.20 1.31 48.35
CA ARG A 44 -38.29 1.61 49.80
C ARG A 44 -36.97 2.04 50.43
N LEU A 45 -35.85 1.66 49.83
CA LEU A 45 -34.50 2.00 50.29
C LEU A 45 -33.99 3.29 49.66
N THR A 46 -34.53 3.68 48.50
CA THR A 46 -34.06 4.83 47.70
C THR A 46 -34.99 6.05 47.75
N TYR A 47 -36.27 5.85 48.09
CA TYR A 47 -37.28 6.89 48.12
C TYR A 47 -37.95 6.97 49.48
N GLN A 48 -37.69 8.06 50.20
CA GLN A 48 -38.46 8.46 51.37
C GLN A 48 -39.45 9.57 50.97
N GLU A 49 -40.70 9.50 51.44
CA GLU A 49 -41.85 10.23 50.88
C GLU A 49 -41.83 11.77 51.05
N SER A 50 -40.85 12.35 51.72
CA SER A 50 -40.87 13.79 52.08
C SER A 50 -39.61 14.60 51.79
N ASP A 51 -38.65 14.08 51.02
CA ASP A 51 -37.33 14.73 50.91
C ASP A 51 -37.11 15.52 49.61
N SER A 52 -36.55 16.72 49.76
CA SER A 52 -36.08 17.59 48.67
C SER A 52 -35.03 16.94 47.77
N TRP A 53 -34.37 15.89 48.27
CA TRP A 53 -33.36 15.09 47.59
C TRP A 53 -33.91 13.97 46.70
N MET A 54 -35.22 13.74 46.71
CA MET A 54 -35.88 12.80 45.79
C MET A 54 -35.57 13.10 44.31
N TRP A 55 -35.38 14.37 43.98
CA TRP A 55 -35.03 14.78 42.62
C TRP A 55 -33.65 14.29 42.19
N LEU A 56 -32.68 14.22 43.11
CA LEU A 56 -31.34 13.72 42.82
C LEU A 56 -31.36 12.20 42.57
N THR A 57 -32.08 11.43 43.40
CA THR A 57 -32.21 9.98 43.19
C THR A 57 -32.98 9.67 41.91
N LEU A 58 -34.07 10.40 41.60
CA LEU A 58 -34.77 10.31 40.32
C LEU A 58 -33.85 10.64 39.13
N LEU A 59 -33.03 11.69 39.23
CA LEU A 59 -32.08 12.07 38.19
C LEU A 59 -31.06 10.94 37.94
N ILE A 60 -30.52 10.35 39.00
CA ILE A 60 -29.59 9.22 38.91
C ILE A 60 -30.27 8.03 38.23
N GLN A 61 -31.48 7.66 38.65
CA GLN A 61 -32.21 6.53 38.03
C GLN A 61 -32.58 6.80 36.57
N LEU A 62 -32.85 8.05 36.19
CA LEU A 62 -33.11 8.44 34.80
C LEU A 62 -31.91 8.12 33.88
N LEU A 63 -30.68 8.09 34.42
CA LEU A 63 -29.50 7.68 33.67
C LEU A 63 -29.55 6.22 33.20
N VAL A 64 -30.32 5.33 33.84
CA VAL A 64 -30.52 3.97 33.31
C VAL A 64 -31.28 4.01 32.00
N PHE A 65 -32.36 4.79 31.91
CA PHE A 65 -33.12 4.90 30.68
C PHE A 65 -32.29 5.56 29.58
N TRP A 66 -31.48 6.56 29.91
CA TRP A 66 -30.56 7.17 28.95
C TRP A 66 -29.48 6.19 28.48
N GLY A 67 -28.80 5.52 29.40
CA GLY A 67 -27.78 4.51 29.09
C GLY A 67 -28.37 3.32 28.32
N ALA A 68 -29.60 2.91 28.64
CA ALA A 68 -30.35 1.89 27.91
C ALA A 68 -30.69 2.34 26.48
N ALA A 69 -31.11 3.59 26.30
CA ALA A 69 -31.36 4.14 24.96
C ALA A 69 -30.07 4.21 24.12
N VAL A 70 -28.94 4.59 24.73
CA VAL A 70 -27.62 4.60 24.06
C VAL A 70 -27.21 3.18 23.70
N GLY A 71 -27.34 2.22 24.61
CA GLY A 71 -27.00 0.81 24.35
C GLY A 71 -27.88 0.15 23.30
N ALA A 72 -29.19 0.46 23.28
CA ALA A 72 -30.10 -0.01 22.25
C ALA A 72 -29.71 0.54 20.87
N ARG A 73 -29.36 1.83 20.78
CA ARG A 73 -28.87 2.44 19.52
C ARG A 73 -27.57 1.79 19.04
N ALA A 74 -26.63 1.52 19.94
CA ALA A 74 -25.39 0.82 19.61
C ALA A 74 -25.67 -0.60 19.09
N LEU A 75 -26.56 -1.35 19.76
CA LEU A 75 -27.01 -2.67 19.32
C LEU A 75 -27.68 -2.64 17.95
N ALA A 76 -28.52 -1.64 17.68
CA ALA A 76 -29.16 -1.48 16.37
C ALA A 76 -28.14 -1.21 15.26
N GLY A 77 -27.11 -0.38 15.53
CA GLY A 77 -25.99 -0.18 14.61
C GLY A 77 -25.25 -1.50 14.32
N ILE A 78 -24.89 -2.23 15.36
CA ILE A 78 -24.22 -3.54 15.23
C ILE A 78 -25.09 -4.54 14.45
N GLU A 79 -26.41 -4.56 14.65
CA GLU A 79 -27.32 -5.49 13.96
C GLU A 79 -27.43 -5.16 12.46
N VAL A 80 -27.49 -3.86 12.10
CA VAL A 80 -27.48 -3.43 10.69
C VAL A 80 -26.16 -3.84 10.03
N ASP A 81 -25.02 -3.56 10.68
CA ASP A 81 -23.69 -3.91 10.18
C ASP A 81 -23.48 -5.43 10.06
N ASP A 82 -23.94 -6.22 11.04
CA ASP A 82 -23.93 -7.69 11.00
C ASP A 82 -24.83 -8.23 9.87
N ALA A 83 -25.99 -7.62 9.65
CA ALA A 83 -26.88 -8.00 8.56
C ALA A 83 -26.26 -7.72 7.18
N ILE A 84 -25.59 -6.56 7.01
CA ILE A 84 -24.85 -6.23 5.79
C ILE A 84 -23.72 -7.25 5.57
N ALA A 85 -22.90 -7.52 6.60
CA ALA A 85 -21.80 -8.47 6.50
C ALA A 85 -22.28 -9.87 6.10
N ARG A 86 -23.30 -10.40 6.77
CA ARG A 86 -23.90 -11.71 6.44
C ARG A 86 -24.53 -11.74 5.05
N LEU A 87 -25.14 -10.64 4.60
CA LEU A 87 -25.71 -10.57 3.25
C LEU A 87 -24.62 -10.67 2.19
N VAL A 88 -23.54 -9.92 2.38
CA VAL A 88 -22.38 -9.92 1.47
C VAL A 88 -21.72 -11.30 1.48
N GLU A 89 -21.52 -11.91 2.65
CA GLU A 89 -20.97 -13.25 2.79
C GLU A 89 -21.83 -14.31 2.08
N LEU A 90 -23.14 -14.29 2.28
CA LEU A 90 -24.07 -15.24 1.65
C LEU A 90 -24.03 -15.13 0.12
N ARG A 91 -24.06 -13.91 -0.41
CA ARG A 91 -23.97 -13.66 -1.85
C ARG A 91 -22.61 -14.08 -2.40
N ALA A 92 -21.52 -13.69 -1.71
CA ALA A 92 -20.17 -13.98 -2.13
C ALA A 92 -19.84 -15.47 -2.10
N SER A 93 -20.26 -16.19 -1.05
CA SER A 93 -20.06 -17.63 -0.93
C SER A 93 -20.87 -18.42 -1.96
N THR A 94 -22.09 -18.00 -2.27
CA THR A 94 -22.92 -18.63 -3.32
C THR A 94 -22.23 -18.54 -4.68
N GLU A 95 -21.75 -17.34 -5.02
CA GLU A 95 -21.08 -17.06 -6.29
C GLU A 95 -19.71 -17.75 -6.38
N LEU A 96 -18.93 -17.72 -5.30
CA LEU A 96 -17.68 -18.47 -5.20
C LEU A 96 -17.90 -19.98 -5.33
N GLY A 97 -19.01 -20.50 -4.79
CA GLY A 97 -19.43 -21.89 -4.94
C GLY A 97 -19.74 -22.26 -6.39
N GLN A 98 -20.43 -21.39 -7.13
CA GLN A 98 -20.71 -21.58 -8.56
C GLN A 98 -19.42 -21.56 -9.40
N ILE A 99 -18.48 -20.68 -9.07
CA ILE A 99 -17.17 -20.62 -9.73
C ILE A 99 -16.37 -21.90 -9.48
N LYS A 100 -16.24 -22.32 -8.21
CA LYS A 100 -15.51 -23.55 -7.86
C LYS A 100 -16.16 -24.81 -8.41
N GLY A 101 -17.49 -24.81 -8.54
CA GLY A 101 -18.25 -25.90 -9.14
C GLY A 101 -18.22 -25.94 -10.67
N GLY A 102 -17.56 -24.99 -11.33
CA GLY A 102 -17.50 -24.91 -12.79
C GLY A 102 -18.83 -24.52 -13.47
N LEU A 103 -19.82 -24.06 -12.70
CA LEU A 103 -21.11 -23.60 -13.22
C LEU A 103 -21.03 -22.19 -13.82
N LYS A 104 -20.03 -21.42 -13.41
CA LYS A 104 -19.79 -20.04 -13.83
C LYS A 104 -18.29 -19.82 -13.95
N ASP A 105 -17.81 -19.29 -15.07
CA ASP A 105 -16.37 -19.14 -15.27
C ASP A 105 -15.76 -18.14 -14.29
N ARG A 106 -16.21 -16.88 -14.32
CA ARG A 106 -15.74 -15.80 -13.45
C ARG A 106 -16.81 -14.72 -13.31
N VAL A 107 -16.64 -13.85 -12.31
CA VAL A 107 -17.51 -12.68 -12.06
C VAL A 107 -16.72 -11.41 -12.37
N LEU A 108 -17.37 -10.41 -12.96
CA LEU A 108 -16.76 -9.09 -13.18
C LEU A 108 -16.67 -8.34 -11.85
N LEU A 109 -15.49 -7.81 -11.52
CA LEU A 109 -15.25 -7.12 -10.25
C LEU A 109 -16.23 -5.95 -10.02
N ASP A 110 -16.53 -5.18 -11.08
CA ASP A 110 -17.44 -4.03 -10.98
C ASP A 110 -18.87 -4.44 -10.62
N ARG A 111 -19.33 -5.61 -11.11
CA ARG A 111 -20.65 -6.16 -10.73
C ARG A 111 -20.70 -6.57 -9.27
N ILE A 112 -19.57 -6.97 -8.68
CA ILE A 112 -19.52 -7.29 -7.25
C ILE A 112 -19.85 -6.03 -6.43
N GLY A 113 -19.30 -4.88 -6.83
CA GLY A 113 -19.57 -3.59 -6.17
C GLY A 113 -21.04 -3.15 -6.25
N THR A 114 -21.69 -3.37 -7.39
CA THR A 114 -23.09 -2.93 -7.60
C THR A 114 -24.12 -3.91 -7.03
N ASP A 115 -23.90 -5.21 -7.22
CA ASP A 115 -24.95 -6.22 -7.02
C ASP A 115 -24.93 -6.79 -5.59
N PHE A 116 -23.75 -6.81 -4.95
CA PHE A 116 -23.57 -7.47 -3.66
C PHE A 116 -23.77 -6.50 -2.50
N LEU A 117 -23.34 -5.24 -2.67
CA LEU A 117 -23.43 -4.22 -1.63
C LEU A 117 -24.85 -3.66 -1.53
N PRO A 118 -25.54 -3.82 -0.38
CA PRO A 118 -26.86 -3.26 -0.21
C PRO A 118 -26.82 -1.72 -0.24
N HIS A 119 -27.77 -1.12 -0.96
CA HIS A 119 -27.98 0.33 -0.92
C HIS A 119 -28.69 0.71 0.38
N ASN A 120 -27.93 1.24 1.35
CA ASN A 120 -28.48 1.87 2.54
C ASN A 120 -28.14 3.37 2.52
N PRO A 121 -29.10 4.26 2.23
CA PRO A 121 -28.87 5.71 2.16
C PRO A 121 -28.79 6.38 3.55
N SER A 122 -29.19 5.67 4.60
CA SER A 122 -29.48 6.25 5.92
C SER A 122 -28.39 6.00 6.98
N HIS A 123 -27.41 5.15 6.68
CA HIS A 123 -26.37 4.75 7.62
C HIS A 123 -24.99 5.03 7.04
N ASP A 124 -24.19 5.84 7.75
CA ASP A 124 -22.83 6.15 7.32
C ASP A 124 -21.89 4.95 7.56
N LYS A 125 -21.10 4.69 6.54
CA LYS A 125 -20.89 3.36 5.96
C LYS A 125 -19.60 2.72 6.43
N GLY A 126 -19.41 2.43 7.72
CA GLY A 126 -18.21 1.73 8.17
C GLY A 126 -17.97 0.43 7.37
N VAL A 127 -18.90 -0.51 7.48
CA VAL A 127 -18.79 -1.82 6.81
C VAL A 127 -18.84 -1.73 5.29
N LEU A 128 -19.70 -0.87 4.73
CA LEU A 128 -19.80 -0.71 3.28
C LEU A 128 -18.54 -0.06 2.68
N ARG A 129 -17.92 0.92 3.36
CA ARG A 129 -16.62 1.49 2.95
C ARG A 129 -15.51 0.44 3.06
N LEU A 130 -15.55 -0.43 4.06
CA LEU A 130 -14.61 -1.55 4.19
C LEU A 130 -14.71 -2.48 2.97
N PHE A 131 -15.90 -2.91 2.59
CA PHE A 131 -16.07 -3.75 1.41
C PHE A 131 -15.70 -3.04 0.10
N GLN A 132 -16.06 -1.77 -0.05
CA GLN A 132 -15.61 -0.97 -1.19
C GLN A 132 -14.10 -0.86 -1.24
N HIS A 133 -13.44 -0.67 -0.10
CA HIS A 133 -11.99 -0.62 -0.02
C HIS A 133 -11.34 -1.93 -0.44
N ILE A 134 -11.88 -3.09 -0.01
CA ILE A 134 -11.43 -4.42 -0.46
C ILE A 134 -11.59 -4.57 -1.98
N LEU A 135 -12.69 -4.09 -2.55
CA LEU A 135 -12.91 -4.14 -4.00
C LEU A 135 -11.95 -3.21 -4.76
N CYS A 136 -11.67 -2.01 -4.24
CA CYS A 136 -10.67 -1.11 -4.80
C CYS A 136 -9.26 -1.71 -4.71
N GLU A 137 -8.91 -2.33 -3.58
CA GLU A 137 -7.64 -3.05 -3.40
C GLU A 137 -7.49 -4.21 -4.38
N ALA A 138 -8.56 -4.98 -4.58
CA ALA A 138 -8.61 -6.04 -5.56
C ALA A 138 -8.42 -5.53 -6.99
N ARG A 139 -8.98 -4.35 -7.32
CA ARG A 139 -8.75 -3.68 -8.62
C ARG A 139 -7.28 -3.33 -8.82
N ASP A 140 -6.59 -2.94 -7.75
CA ASP A 140 -5.15 -2.65 -7.76
C ASP A 140 -4.26 -3.91 -7.62
N ARG A 141 -4.85 -5.10 -7.53
CA ARG A 141 -4.17 -6.39 -7.24
C ARG A 141 -3.34 -6.39 -5.95
N LYS A 142 -3.62 -5.47 -5.03
CA LYS A 142 -2.99 -5.42 -3.72
C LYS A 142 -3.92 -6.10 -2.74
N PHE A 143 -3.51 -7.22 -2.18
CA PHE A 143 -4.32 -7.90 -1.16
C PHE A 143 -3.62 -7.79 0.18
N HIS A 144 -4.08 -6.86 1.01
CA HIS A 144 -3.64 -6.81 2.39
C HIS A 144 -4.33 -7.90 3.22
N ALA A 145 -3.72 -8.27 4.34
CA ALA A 145 -4.35 -9.19 5.28
C ALA A 145 -5.64 -8.56 5.83
N THR A 146 -6.72 -9.33 5.85
CA THR A 146 -8.06 -8.87 6.27
C THR A 146 -8.04 -8.20 7.65
N GLU A 147 -7.19 -8.68 8.56
CA GLU A 147 -6.98 -8.11 9.89
C GLU A 147 -6.55 -6.63 9.85
N VAL A 148 -5.62 -6.28 8.95
CA VAL A 148 -5.08 -4.93 8.79
C VAL A 148 -6.15 -3.97 8.27
N VAL A 149 -6.96 -4.44 7.30
CA VAL A 149 -8.02 -3.65 6.69
C VAL A 149 -9.16 -3.40 7.70
N MET A 150 -9.44 -4.36 8.59
CA MET A 150 -10.50 -4.25 9.61
C MET A 150 -10.13 -3.40 10.83
N GLN A 151 -8.85 -3.24 11.16
CA GLN A 151 -8.39 -2.54 12.36
C GLN A 151 -9.00 -1.13 12.56
N PRO A 152 -8.99 -0.21 11.58
CA PRO A 152 -9.58 1.12 11.76
C PRO A 152 -11.09 1.08 12.05
N TYR A 153 -11.79 0.08 11.53
CA TYR A 153 -13.21 -0.12 11.78
C TYR A 153 -13.50 -0.70 13.17
N ARG A 154 -12.61 -1.57 13.67
CA ARG A 154 -12.67 -2.04 15.06
C ARG A 154 -12.55 -0.89 16.04
N GLU A 155 -11.62 0.05 15.79
CA GLU A 155 -11.42 1.23 16.63
C GLU A 155 -12.62 2.18 16.59
N GLY A 156 -13.21 2.42 15.41
CA GLY A 156 -14.39 3.27 15.25
C GLY A 156 -15.62 2.78 16.03
N ALA A 157 -15.84 1.46 16.06
CA ALA A 157 -16.99 0.86 16.75
C ALA A 157 -16.89 0.90 18.30
N LEU A 158 -15.72 1.23 18.87
CA LEU A 158 -15.57 1.39 20.32
C LEU A 158 -16.23 2.67 20.85
N GLY A 159 -16.49 3.66 19.99
CA GLY A 159 -17.02 4.97 20.39
C GLY A 159 -18.34 4.89 21.16
N ASP A 160 -19.27 4.03 20.74
CA ASP A 160 -20.56 3.89 21.42
C ASP A 160 -20.48 3.13 22.74
N LEU A 161 -19.55 2.17 22.88
CA LEU A 161 -19.28 1.52 24.16
C LEU A 161 -18.75 2.52 25.20
N LEU A 162 -17.86 3.43 24.77
CA LEU A 162 -17.33 4.49 25.63
C LEU A 162 -18.42 5.45 26.11
N ARG A 163 -19.48 5.67 25.33
CA ARG A 163 -20.63 6.49 25.76
C ARG A 163 -21.40 5.83 26.90
N ILE A 164 -21.71 4.54 26.81
CA ILE A 164 -22.37 3.78 27.88
C ILE A 164 -21.50 3.81 29.15
N GLN A 165 -20.19 3.58 29.00
CA GLN A 165 -19.24 3.63 30.12
C GLN A 165 -19.16 5.03 30.75
N THR A 166 -19.27 6.10 29.95
CA THR A 166 -19.31 7.47 30.45
C THR A 166 -20.58 7.71 31.27
N VAL A 167 -21.76 7.27 30.80
CA VAL A 167 -23.02 7.37 31.58
C VAL A 167 -22.91 6.59 32.89
N GLN A 168 -22.33 5.38 32.85
CA GLN A 168 -22.08 4.57 34.06
C GLN A 168 -21.18 5.31 35.07
N LYS A 169 -20.09 5.94 34.61
CA LYS A 169 -19.18 6.71 35.47
C LYS A 169 -19.88 7.94 36.07
N ILE A 170 -20.68 8.65 35.27
CA ILE A 170 -21.47 9.80 35.74
C ILE A 170 -22.45 9.37 36.82
N ALA A 171 -23.17 8.26 36.63
CA ALA A 171 -24.09 7.73 37.64
C ALA A 171 -23.40 7.42 38.96
N LEU A 172 -22.22 6.78 38.91
CA LEU A 172 -21.42 6.49 40.10
C LEU A 172 -20.93 7.77 40.78
N GLN A 173 -20.44 8.75 40.01
CA GLN A 173 -19.99 10.04 40.52
C GLN A 173 -21.12 10.84 41.18
N LEU A 174 -22.32 10.82 40.60
CA LEU A 174 -23.50 11.45 41.20
C LEU A 174 -23.94 10.75 42.48
N GLY A 175 -23.83 9.42 42.57
CA GLY A 175 -24.08 8.70 43.81
C GLY A 175 -23.10 9.08 44.93
N ILE A 176 -21.81 9.18 44.61
CA ILE A 176 -20.76 9.64 45.54
C ILE A 176 -21.02 11.10 45.96
N LEU A 177 -21.35 11.97 45.01
CA LEU A 177 -21.67 13.38 45.29
C LEU A 177 -22.90 13.51 46.20
N GLY A 178 -23.95 12.72 45.96
CA GLY A 178 -25.12 12.65 46.83
C GLY A 178 -24.76 12.16 48.24
N THR A 179 -23.82 11.22 48.36
CA THR A 179 -23.30 10.76 49.65
C THR A 179 -22.66 11.91 50.43
N PHE A 180 -21.74 12.65 49.79
CA PHE A 180 -21.10 13.80 50.42
C PHE A 180 -22.09 14.91 50.77
N ALA A 181 -23.06 15.20 49.91
CA ALA A 181 -24.09 16.19 50.17
C ALA A 181 -24.92 15.82 51.42
N GLY A 182 -25.35 14.56 51.51
CA GLY A 182 -26.08 14.05 52.68
C GLY A 182 -25.24 14.12 53.97
N LEU A 183 -23.95 13.80 53.91
CA LEU A 183 -23.05 13.92 55.06
C LEU A 183 -22.82 15.37 55.51
N ILE A 184 -22.69 16.31 54.55
CA ILE A 184 -22.56 17.74 54.86
C ILE A 184 -23.83 18.25 55.55
N LEU A 185 -25.01 17.88 55.06
CA LEU A 185 -26.28 18.22 55.70
C LEU A 185 -26.36 17.61 57.10
N ALA A 186 -25.99 16.34 57.26
CA ALA A 186 -25.96 15.68 58.56
C ALA A 186 -25.07 16.45 59.57
N MET A 187 -23.90 16.93 59.13
CA MET A 187 -23.02 17.74 59.98
C MET A 187 -23.58 19.14 60.26
N GLN A 188 -24.27 19.77 59.32
CA GLN A 188 -24.91 21.07 59.52
C GLN A 188 -26.04 20.97 60.56
N GLU A 189 -26.89 19.94 60.46
CA GLU A 189 -27.94 19.65 61.44
C GLU A 189 -27.34 19.35 62.83
N LEU A 190 -26.25 18.57 62.88
CA LEU A 190 -25.53 18.28 64.11
C LEU A 190 -24.95 19.55 64.76
N SER A 191 -24.41 20.47 63.95
CA SER A 191 -23.87 21.74 64.43
C SER A 191 -24.97 22.71 64.87
N GLY A 192 -26.14 22.69 64.23
CA GLY A 192 -27.28 23.53 64.59
C GLY A 192 -28.01 23.06 65.86
N ALA A 193 -27.99 21.75 66.13
CA ALA A 193 -28.65 21.15 67.29
C ALA A 193 -27.95 21.43 68.64
N GLY A 194 -26.68 21.83 68.65
CA GLY A 194 -25.96 22.26 69.87
C GLY A 194 -25.96 21.21 71.00
N GLN A 195 -26.30 21.62 72.23
CA GLN A 195 -26.40 20.73 73.41
C GLN A 195 -27.68 19.86 73.44
N ASN A 196 -28.65 20.09 72.53
CA ASN A 196 -29.92 19.37 72.47
C ASN A 196 -29.86 18.11 71.57
N LEU A 197 -28.67 17.53 71.42
CA LEU A 197 -28.43 16.32 70.62
C LEU A 197 -29.23 15.08 71.06
N MET A 198 -29.76 15.08 72.29
CA MET A 198 -30.58 14.01 72.84
C MET A 198 -32.08 14.17 72.51
N GLU A 199 -32.48 15.25 71.86
CA GLU A 199 -33.88 15.46 71.47
C GLU A 199 -34.24 14.56 70.28
N ALA A 200 -35.36 13.85 70.35
CA ALA A 200 -35.75 12.89 69.31
C ALA A 200 -35.93 13.53 67.91
N SER A 201 -36.23 14.83 67.87
CA SER A 201 -36.35 15.63 66.64
C SER A 201 -35.00 15.81 65.92
N SER A 202 -33.92 16.11 66.63
CA SER A 202 -32.59 16.32 66.05
C SER A 202 -31.98 15.00 65.57
N LEU A 203 -32.23 13.89 66.28
CA LEU A 203 -31.84 12.55 65.82
C LEU A 203 -32.58 12.14 64.54
N ASN A 204 -33.88 12.42 64.42
CA ASN A 204 -34.64 12.11 63.21
C ASN A 204 -34.13 12.90 61.99
N LEU A 205 -33.74 14.17 62.16
CA LEU A 205 -33.13 14.97 61.09
C LEU A 205 -31.76 14.42 60.67
N LEU A 206 -30.92 14.05 61.64
CA LEU A 206 -29.62 13.41 61.39
C LEU A 206 -29.79 12.10 60.61
N PHE A 207 -30.71 11.23 61.04
CA PHE A 207 -31.00 9.98 60.35
C PHE A 207 -31.58 10.20 58.94
N GLY A 208 -32.38 11.25 58.74
CA GLY A 208 -32.86 11.66 57.42
C GLY A 208 -31.69 12.03 56.49
N ALA A 209 -30.79 12.90 56.94
CA ALA A 209 -29.63 13.31 56.15
C ALA A 209 -28.67 12.14 55.84
N LEU A 210 -28.46 11.23 56.80
CA LEU A 210 -27.71 10.00 56.58
C LEU A 210 -28.43 9.08 55.58
N HIS A 211 -29.75 8.95 55.68
CA HIS A 211 -30.55 8.15 54.74
C HIS A 211 -30.39 8.68 53.32
N VAL A 212 -30.44 10.01 53.11
CA VAL A 212 -30.16 10.63 51.80
C VAL A 212 -28.77 10.24 51.27
N SER A 213 -27.75 10.25 52.13
CA SER A 213 -26.39 9.88 51.73
C SER A 213 -26.31 8.42 51.26
N PHE A 214 -26.97 7.49 51.94
CA PHE A 214 -26.99 6.09 51.58
C PHE A 214 -27.88 5.82 50.35
N ALA A 215 -29.06 6.43 50.28
CA ALA A 215 -30.02 6.26 49.19
C ALA A 215 -29.41 6.68 47.84
N THR A 216 -28.74 7.83 47.80
CA THR A 216 -28.08 8.32 46.58
C THR A 216 -26.90 7.43 46.16
N SER A 217 -26.12 6.92 47.11
CA SER A 217 -25.05 5.94 46.86
C SER A 217 -25.58 4.63 46.29
N VAL A 218 -26.61 4.06 46.92
CA VAL A 218 -27.28 2.82 46.48
C VAL A 218 -27.85 3.00 45.07
N ALA A 219 -28.54 4.11 44.81
CA ALA A 219 -29.05 4.42 43.47
C ALA A 219 -27.92 4.51 42.43
N GLY A 220 -26.83 5.22 42.73
CA GLY A 220 -25.68 5.33 41.83
C GLY A 220 -25.04 3.98 41.50
N LEU A 221 -24.87 3.13 42.52
CA LEU A 221 -24.32 1.78 42.36
C LEU A 221 -25.26 0.87 41.56
N GLU A 222 -26.56 0.89 41.87
CA GLU A 222 -27.58 0.12 41.16
C GLU A 222 -27.57 0.43 39.66
N VAL A 223 -27.65 1.72 39.31
CA VAL A 223 -27.57 2.18 37.92
C VAL A 223 -26.28 1.72 37.25
N ALA A 224 -25.15 1.85 37.95
CA ALA A 224 -23.86 1.44 37.41
C ALA A 224 -23.79 -0.07 37.13
N ILE A 225 -24.37 -0.91 37.99
CA ILE A 225 -24.42 -2.36 37.81
C ILE A 225 -25.30 -2.71 36.60
N VAL A 226 -26.51 -2.16 36.51
CA VAL A 226 -27.43 -2.42 35.38
C VAL A 226 -26.76 -2.04 34.05
N LEU A 227 -26.14 -0.87 33.98
CA LEU A 227 -25.43 -0.42 32.77
C LEU A 227 -24.19 -1.27 32.47
N ALA A 228 -23.47 -1.75 33.49
CA ALA A 228 -22.33 -2.65 33.29
C ALA A 228 -22.75 -3.99 32.67
N VAL A 229 -23.83 -4.59 33.17
CA VAL A 229 -24.36 -5.84 32.61
C VAL A 229 -24.89 -5.61 31.18
N ALA A 230 -25.58 -4.48 30.95
CA ALA A 230 -26.03 -4.09 29.62
C ALA A 230 -24.85 -3.95 28.65
N LEU A 231 -23.76 -3.30 29.08
CA LEU A 231 -22.52 -3.16 28.30
C LEU A 231 -21.90 -4.52 27.93
N LEU A 232 -21.89 -5.48 28.85
CA LEU A 232 -21.40 -6.85 28.58
C LEU A 232 -22.21 -7.54 27.47
N VAL A 233 -23.53 -7.35 27.45
CA VAL A 233 -24.39 -7.89 26.38
C VAL A 233 -24.04 -7.24 25.03
N VAL A 234 -23.88 -5.92 24.99
CA VAL A 234 -23.49 -5.19 23.77
C VAL A 234 -22.12 -5.69 23.28
N ARG A 235 -21.13 -5.82 24.16
CA ARG A 235 -19.78 -6.28 23.83
C ARG A 235 -19.77 -7.70 23.26
N ARG A 236 -20.52 -8.63 23.87
CA ARG A 236 -20.67 -10.00 23.32
C ARG A 236 -21.29 -9.99 21.93
N ARG A 237 -22.26 -9.12 21.67
CA ARG A 237 -22.87 -8.98 20.33
C ARG A 237 -21.85 -8.41 19.34
N GLN A 238 -21.07 -7.43 19.75
CA GLN A 238 -20.02 -6.80 18.95
C GLN A 238 -18.91 -7.79 18.55
N GLU A 239 -18.44 -8.62 19.49
CA GLU A 239 -17.43 -9.66 19.21
C GLU A 239 -17.94 -10.66 18.15
N ARG A 240 -19.20 -11.10 18.27
CA ARG A 240 -19.81 -11.98 17.27
C ARG A 240 -19.94 -11.29 15.92
N TYR A 241 -20.30 -10.02 15.90
CA TYR A 241 -20.35 -9.22 14.68
C TYR A 241 -18.96 -9.16 14.01
N PHE A 242 -17.91 -8.84 14.75
CA PHE A 242 -16.56 -8.76 14.18
C PHE A 242 -16.10 -10.10 13.59
N HIS A 243 -16.45 -11.21 14.22
CA HIS A 243 -16.16 -12.53 13.68
C HIS A 243 -16.88 -12.79 12.34
N ASN A 244 -18.18 -12.45 12.25
CA ASN A 244 -18.92 -12.58 10.99
C ASN A 244 -18.39 -11.61 9.92
N MET A 245 -18.00 -10.40 10.31
CA MET A 245 -17.42 -9.41 9.39
C MET A 245 -16.07 -9.90 8.85
N GLU A 246 -15.24 -10.54 9.66
CA GLU A 246 -13.97 -11.14 9.24
C GLU A 246 -14.20 -12.26 8.21
N SER A 247 -15.15 -13.15 8.46
CA SER A 247 -15.57 -14.20 7.52
C SER A 247 -16.11 -13.61 6.21
N ALA A 248 -16.94 -12.57 6.30
CA ALA A 248 -17.46 -11.85 5.13
C ALA A 248 -16.35 -11.20 4.31
N CYS A 249 -15.39 -10.53 4.96
CA CYS A 249 -14.26 -9.90 4.29
C CYS A 249 -13.34 -10.94 3.64
N ALA A 250 -13.07 -12.07 4.31
CA ALA A 250 -12.26 -13.16 3.76
C ALA A 250 -12.93 -13.78 2.53
N THR A 251 -14.24 -14.02 2.60
CA THR A 251 -15.04 -14.57 1.50
C THR A 251 -15.10 -13.58 0.32
N LEU A 252 -15.33 -12.30 0.59
CA LEU A 252 -15.34 -11.26 -0.43
C LEU A 252 -13.96 -11.10 -1.09
N THR A 253 -12.89 -11.14 -0.30
CA THR A 253 -11.51 -11.07 -0.81
C THR A 253 -11.21 -12.30 -1.69
N SER A 254 -11.65 -13.49 -1.30
CA SER A 254 -11.52 -14.69 -2.13
C SER A 254 -12.30 -14.56 -3.44
N LEU A 255 -13.52 -14.03 -3.40
CA LEU A 255 -14.31 -13.80 -4.61
C LEU A 255 -13.65 -12.77 -5.52
N ALA A 256 -13.18 -11.65 -4.94
CA ALA A 256 -12.50 -10.60 -5.68
C ALA A 256 -11.20 -11.10 -6.33
N ARG A 257 -10.44 -11.98 -5.65
CA ARG A 257 -9.28 -12.67 -6.25
C ARG A 257 -9.63 -13.55 -7.44
N SER A 258 -10.82 -14.15 -7.44
CA SER A 258 -11.32 -14.97 -8.57
C SER A 258 -12.05 -14.16 -9.66
N SER A 259 -12.18 -12.84 -9.48
CA SER A 259 -12.93 -11.98 -10.39
C SER A 259 -12.07 -11.49 -11.56
N ILE A 260 -12.73 -11.09 -12.65
CA ILE A 260 -12.10 -10.45 -13.81
C ILE A 260 -12.19 -8.93 -13.64
N ILE A 261 -11.07 -8.24 -13.88
CA ILE A 261 -11.00 -6.78 -13.99
C ILE A 261 -11.23 -6.41 -15.47
N GLN A 262 -12.35 -5.74 -15.78
CA GLN A 262 -12.75 -5.46 -17.16
C GLN A 262 -11.76 -4.52 -17.88
N ASP A 263 -11.24 -3.52 -17.17
CA ASP A 263 -10.31 -2.52 -17.74
C ASP A 263 -8.98 -3.15 -18.20
N GLU A 264 -8.48 -4.15 -17.48
CA GLU A 264 -7.22 -4.80 -17.83
C GLU A 264 -7.34 -5.62 -19.11
N PHE A 265 -8.46 -6.30 -19.31
CA PHE A 265 -8.76 -6.96 -20.58
C PHE A 265 -8.79 -5.97 -21.75
N LEU A 266 -9.33 -4.78 -21.55
CA LEU A 266 -9.35 -3.74 -22.58
C LEU A 266 -7.94 -3.23 -22.88
N VAL A 267 -7.12 -3.01 -21.84
CA VAL A 267 -5.71 -2.58 -21.99
C VAL A 267 -4.85 -3.65 -22.65
N GLU A 268 -4.96 -4.92 -22.23
CA GLU A 268 -4.26 -6.05 -22.85
C GLU A 268 -4.69 -6.24 -24.32
N LEU A 269 -5.98 -6.07 -24.62
CA LEU A 269 -6.48 -6.16 -25.99
C LEU A 269 -6.04 -4.98 -26.85
N GLU A 270 -5.90 -3.79 -26.28
CA GLU A 270 -5.34 -2.62 -26.95
C GLU A 270 -3.82 -2.79 -27.19
N GLN A 271 -3.07 -3.36 -26.24
CA GLN A 271 -1.68 -3.76 -26.45
C GLN A 271 -1.54 -4.86 -27.51
N THR A 272 -2.45 -5.84 -27.52
CA THR A 272 -2.46 -6.89 -28.54
C THR A 272 -2.77 -6.30 -29.92
N ARG A 273 -3.71 -5.34 -29.98
CA ARG A 273 -4.02 -4.60 -31.22
C ARG A 273 -2.84 -3.76 -31.69
N SER A 274 -2.12 -3.09 -30.80
CA SER A 274 -0.97 -2.26 -31.17
C SER A 274 0.22 -3.11 -31.63
N THR A 275 0.49 -4.23 -30.96
CA THR A 275 1.50 -5.19 -31.41
C THR A 275 1.13 -5.83 -32.74
N LEU A 276 -0.15 -6.17 -32.97
CA LEU A 276 -0.62 -6.68 -34.25
C LEU A 276 -0.49 -5.63 -35.36
N ALA A 277 -0.76 -4.36 -35.07
CA ALA A 277 -0.55 -3.26 -36.01
C ALA A 277 0.94 -3.12 -36.39
N GLN A 278 1.85 -3.17 -35.39
CA GLN A 278 3.30 -3.14 -35.64
C GLN A 278 3.79 -4.33 -36.47
N VAL A 279 3.25 -5.53 -36.23
CA VAL A 279 3.55 -6.71 -37.05
C VAL A 279 3.04 -6.51 -38.47
N GLY A 280 1.84 -5.96 -38.64
CA GLY A 280 1.27 -5.63 -39.95
C GLY A 280 2.14 -4.64 -40.74
N ASP A 281 2.66 -3.60 -40.08
CA ASP A 281 3.54 -2.62 -40.71
C ASP A 281 4.91 -3.23 -41.06
N ARG A 282 5.48 -4.07 -40.20
CA ARG A 282 6.70 -4.82 -40.52
C ARG A 282 6.53 -5.75 -41.72
N ILE A 283 5.40 -6.45 -41.83
CA ILE A 283 5.11 -7.31 -42.99
C ILE A 283 5.03 -6.49 -44.27
N ARG A 284 4.39 -5.30 -44.23
CA ARG A 284 4.34 -4.40 -45.40
C ARG A 284 5.72 -3.92 -45.82
N GLU A 285 6.56 -3.53 -44.86
CA GLU A 285 7.91 -3.07 -45.14
C GLU A 285 8.78 -4.21 -45.71
N GLN A 286 8.71 -5.41 -45.10
CA GLN A 286 9.40 -6.59 -45.65
C GLN A 286 8.90 -6.95 -47.05
N THR A 287 7.60 -6.84 -47.32
CA THR A 287 7.04 -7.10 -48.66
C THR A 287 7.63 -6.11 -49.67
N ARG A 288 7.77 -4.84 -49.28
CA ARG A 288 8.37 -3.80 -50.11
C ARG A 288 9.87 -4.02 -50.34
N GLU A 289 10.62 -4.39 -49.30
CA GLU A 289 12.04 -4.75 -49.43
C GLU A 289 12.24 -5.95 -50.36
N VAL A 290 11.40 -6.98 -50.24
CA VAL A 290 11.42 -8.15 -51.12
C VAL A 290 11.11 -7.76 -52.56
N GLU A 291 10.16 -6.86 -52.79
CA GLU A 291 9.85 -6.36 -54.13
C GLU A 291 11.03 -5.59 -54.74
N VAL A 292 11.69 -4.73 -53.96
CA VAL A 292 12.91 -4.01 -54.37
C VAL A 292 14.06 -4.99 -54.66
N GLN A 293 14.30 -5.97 -53.79
CA GLN A 293 15.32 -7.01 -54.01
C GLN A 293 15.02 -7.85 -55.24
N THR A 294 13.76 -8.23 -55.45
CA THR A 294 13.32 -8.99 -56.63
C THR A 294 13.57 -8.17 -57.91
N GLY A 295 13.32 -6.85 -57.87
CA GLY A 295 13.66 -5.92 -58.93
C GLY A 295 15.16 -5.86 -59.22
N ALA A 296 15.99 -5.74 -58.17
CA ALA A 296 17.44 -5.71 -58.29
C ALA A 296 18.01 -7.04 -58.86
N ILE A 297 17.48 -8.19 -58.41
CA ILE A 297 17.86 -9.51 -58.95
C ILE A 297 17.49 -9.60 -60.43
N ARG A 298 16.30 -9.14 -60.81
CA ARG A 298 15.86 -9.15 -62.21
C ARG A 298 16.73 -8.24 -63.09
N SER A 299 17.13 -7.08 -62.58
CA SER A 299 18.09 -6.20 -63.26
C SER A 299 19.44 -6.88 -63.42
N GLY A 300 20.01 -7.43 -62.34
CA GLY A 300 21.30 -8.11 -62.39
C GLY A 300 21.31 -9.32 -63.32
N LEU A 301 20.20 -10.06 -63.43
CA LEU A 301 20.04 -11.13 -64.42
C LEU A 301 20.03 -10.62 -65.86
N ASN A 302 19.42 -9.47 -66.12
CA ASN A 302 19.46 -8.83 -67.45
C ASN A 302 20.86 -8.32 -67.77
N ASP A 303 21.57 -7.72 -66.80
CA ASP A 303 22.94 -7.25 -66.97
C ASP A 303 23.90 -8.41 -67.24
N LEU A 304 23.72 -9.55 -66.56
CA LEU A 304 24.44 -10.79 -66.84
C LEU A 304 24.18 -11.32 -68.25
N ALA A 305 22.93 -11.24 -68.74
CA ALA A 305 22.60 -11.59 -70.10
C ALA A 305 23.28 -10.65 -71.12
N GLY A 306 23.35 -9.35 -70.81
CA GLY A 306 24.08 -8.34 -71.60
C GLY A 306 25.59 -8.58 -71.64
N LEU A 307 26.20 -8.87 -70.48
CA LEU A 307 27.61 -9.22 -70.37
C LEU A 307 27.95 -10.47 -71.18
N ARG A 308 27.06 -11.46 -71.22
CA ARG A 308 27.24 -12.64 -72.08
C ARG A 308 27.29 -12.25 -73.55
N THR A 309 26.37 -11.40 -74.02
CA THR A 309 26.39 -10.92 -75.41
C THR A 309 27.64 -10.08 -75.73
N ASP A 310 28.10 -9.25 -74.79
CA ASP A 310 29.33 -8.48 -74.96
C ASP A 310 30.57 -9.37 -75.00
N PHE A 311 30.58 -10.41 -74.17
CA PHE A 311 31.64 -11.42 -74.17
C PHE A 311 31.66 -12.22 -75.47
N ASP A 312 30.50 -12.63 -75.99
CA ASP A 312 30.38 -13.30 -77.29
C ASP A 312 30.88 -12.38 -78.43
N SER A 313 30.54 -11.09 -78.39
CA SER A 313 31.02 -10.07 -79.33
C SER A 313 32.54 -9.85 -79.23
N PHE A 314 33.07 -9.83 -78.01
CA PHE A 314 34.51 -9.74 -77.76
C PHE A 314 35.26 -10.97 -78.29
N LEU A 315 34.74 -12.18 -78.07
CA LEU A 315 35.33 -13.40 -78.62
C LEU A 315 35.32 -13.39 -80.15
N GLU A 316 34.27 -12.87 -80.77
CA GLU A 316 34.20 -12.75 -82.23
C GLU A 316 35.20 -11.70 -82.76
N LYS A 317 35.38 -10.58 -82.05
CA LYS A 317 36.43 -9.59 -82.35
C LYS A 317 37.83 -10.19 -82.23
N ILE A 318 38.12 -10.94 -81.17
CA ILE A 318 39.40 -11.66 -81.04
C ILE A 318 39.60 -12.61 -82.22
N ARG A 319 38.56 -13.33 -82.62
CA ARG A 319 38.64 -14.26 -83.74
C ARG A 319 38.93 -13.55 -85.06
N GLN A 320 38.32 -12.39 -85.28
CA GLN A 320 38.61 -11.54 -86.44
C GLN A 320 40.03 -10.98 -86.40
N GLU A 321 40.45 -10.43 -85.27
CA GLU A 321 41.80 -9.86 -85.11
C GLU A 321 42.89 -10.93 -85.23
N GLN A 322 42.69 -12.14 -84.70
CA GLN A 322 43.58 -13.27 -84.94
C GLN A 322 43.65 -13.64 -86.42
N GLY A 323 42.53 -13.57 -87.15
CA GLY A 323 42.51 -13.76 -88.59
C GLY A 323 43.34 -12.71 -89.34
N VAL A 324 43.25 -11.44 -88.92
CA VAL A 324 44.05 -10.34 -89.47
C VAL A 324 45.53 -10.51 -89.14
N VAL A 325 45.89 -10.79 -87.88
CA VAL A 325 47.28 -11.00 -87.45
C VAL A 325 47.91 -12.19 -88.16
N VAL A 326 47.18 -13.29 -88.36
CA VAL A 326 47.68 -14.46 -89.11
C VAL A 326 47.86 -14.12 -90.59
N ALA A 327 46.96 -13.34 -91.19
CA ALA A 327 47.11 -12.87 -92.56
C ALA A 327 48.29 -11.90 -92.72
N GLU A 328 48.48 -10.99 -91.76
CA GLU A 328 49.54 -9.98 -91.73
C GLU A 328 50.91 -10.63 -91.43
N MET A 329 51.00 -11.59 -90.51
CA MET A 329 52.19 -12.43 -90.33
C MET A 329 52.58 -13.18 -91.60
N LYS A 330 51.59 -13.61 -92.41
CA LYS A 330 51.83 -14.30 -93.68
C LYS A 330 52.36 -13.35 -94.75
N SER A 331 51.88 -12.11 -94.81
CA SER A 331 52.39 -11.09 -95.75
C SER A 331 53.75 -10.52 -95.33
N VAL A 332 54.03 -10.42 -94.03
CA VAL A 332 55.33 -9.95 -93.50
C VAL A 332 56.43 -10.99 -93.72
N TYR A 333 56.11 -12.28 -93.76
CA TYR A 333 57.10 -13.34 -94.07
C TYR A 333 57.59 -13.32 -95.53
N GLU A 334 56.83 -12.76 -96.45
CA GLU A 334 57.20 -12.68 -97.88
C GLU A 334 57.96 -11.40 -98.24
N LEU A 335 57.88 -10.36 -97.41
CA LEU A 335 58.53 -9.08 -97.67
C LEU A 335 59.31 -8.57 -96.44
N ILE A 336 60.64 -8.70 -96.51
CA ILE A 336 61.66 -7.76 -95.98
C ILE A 336 62.56 -8.24 -94.81
N SER A 337 63.82 -7.85 -94.95
CA SER A 337 65.02 -8.22 -94.20
C SER A 337 65.15 -7.61 -92.78
N PRO A 338 65.96 -8.21 -91.89
CA PRO A 338 65.87 -8.07 -90.42
C PRO A 338 66.38 -6.75 -89.81
N ARG A 339 66.73 -5.73 -90.58
CA ARG A 339 67.39 -4.52 -90.04
C ARG A 339 66.47 -3.31 -89.78
N ARG A 340 65.27 -3.26 -90.36
CA ARG A 340 64.30 -2.17 -90.13
C ARG A 340 63.35 -2.42 -88.94
N VAL A 341 63.08 -3.69 -88.65
CA VAL A 341 62.15 -4.15 -87.60
C VAL A 341 62.65 -3.86 -86.18
N ALA A 342 63.97 -3.83 -85.96
CA ALA A 342 64.54 -3.59 -84.64
C ALA A 342 64.37 -2.14 -84.15
N ASP A 343 64.35 -1.16 -85.05
CA ASP A 343 64.25 0.26 -84.71
C ASP A 343 62.78 0.68 -84.47
N GLU A 344 61.84 0.17 -85.27
CA GLU A 344 60.40 0.48 -85.12
C GLU A 344 59.75 -0.25 -83.93
N LEU A 345 60.15 -1.50 -83.62
CA LEU A 345 59.66 -2.22 -82.43
C LEU A 345 60.06 -1.52 -81.12
N ARG A 346 61.25 -0.93 -81.07
CA ARG A 346 61.74 -0.24 -79.87
C ARG A 346 60.94 1.04 -79.60
N GLN A 347 60.54 1.74 -80.66
CA GLN A 347 59.77 2.98 -80.56
C GLN A 347 58.29 2.72 -80.21
N SER A 348 57.67 1.66 -80.76
CA SER A 348 56.27 1.34 -80.47
C SER A 348 56.07 0.70 -79.09
N LEU A 349 57.02 -0.11 -78.62
CA LEU A 349 57.01 -0.65 -77.25
C LEU A 349 57.17 0.44 -76.18
N GLU A 350 58.00 1.46 -76.42
CA GLU A 350 58.14 2.58 -75.46
C GLU A 350 56.88 3.45 -75.39
N ALA A 351 56.16 3.63 -76.49
CA ALA A 351 54.92 4.39 -76.54
C ALA A 351 53.75 3.63 -75.86
N ALA A 352 53.57 2.35 -76.19
CA ALA A 352 52.51 1.51 -75.62
C ALA A 352 52.70 1.28 -74.10
N ASN A 353 53.95 1.10 -73.66
CA ASN A 353 54.25 0.88 -72.24
C ASN A 353 54.04 2.14 -71.38
N ARG A 354 54.19 3.35 -71.95
CA ARG A 354 53.87 4.60 -71.24
C ARG A 354 52.36 4.81 -71.09
N GLN A 355 51.56 4.42 -72.09
CA GLN A 355 50.12 4.65 -72.11
C GLN A 355 49.34 3.64 -71.25
N LEU A 356 49.81 2.39 -71.18
CA LEU A 356 49.30 1.39 -70.24
C LEU A 356 49.71 1.70 -68.79
N ALA A 357 50.93 2.19 -68.55
CA ALA A 357 51.38 2.51 -67.19
C ALA A 357 50.67 3.72 -66.56
N THR A 358 50.16 4.66 -67.36
CA THR A 358 49.42 5.83 -66.87
C THR A 358 47.94 5.51 -66.61
N SER A 359 47.26 4.86 -67.56
CA SER A 359 45.84 4.50 -67.43
C SER A 359 45.59 3.51 -66.28
N PHE A 360 46.44 2.49 -66.14
CA PHE A 360 46.27 1.49 -65.08
C PHE A 360 46.59 2.04 -63.68
N ARG A 361 47.43 3.06 -63.56
CA ARG A 361 47.75 3.71 -62.26
C ARG A 361 46.68 4.65 -61.77
N GLU A 362 45.94 5.29 -62.68
CA GLU A 362 44.98 6.32 -62.34
C GLU A 362 43.66 5.69 -61.83
N ASP A 363 43.19 4.63 -62.50
CA ASP A 363 41.97 3.89 -62.11
C ASP A 363 42.15 3.04 -60.84
N LEU A 364 43.34 2.46 -60.62
CA LEU A 364 43.64 1.75 -59.37
C LEU A 364 43.74 2.71 -58.17
N ARG A 365 44.21 3.94 -58.39
CA ARG A 365 44.40 4.91 -57.29
C ARG A 365 43.08 5.51 -56.81
N SER A 366 42.10 5.71 -57.70
CA SER A 366 40.74 6.15 -57.30
C SER A 366 40.00 5.03 -56.56
N SER A 367 40.04 3.79 -57.07
CA SER A 367 39.37 2.64 -56.44
C SER A 367 39.99 2.24 -55.10
N LEU A 368 41.33 2.34 -54.95
CA LEU A 368 42.01 2.09 -53.67
C LEU A 368 41.78 3.22 -52.65
N SER A 369 41.55 4.46 -53.10
CA SER A 369 41.19 5.58 -52.24
C SER A 369 39.81 5.41 -51.62
N GLU A 370 38.81 4.96 -52.39
CA GLU A 370 37.45 4.70 -51.89
C GLU A 370 37.42 3.49 -50.92
N LEU A 371 38.13 2.40 -51.23
CA LEU A 371 38.29 1.28 -50.29
C LEU A 371 39.04 1.67 -49.00
N GLY A 372 39.97 2.63 -49.06
CA GLY A 372 40.63 3.21 -47.90
C GLY A 372 39.67 3.95 -46.97
N GLN A 373 38.72 4.70 -47.52
CA GLN A 373 37.69 5.41 -46.74
C GLN A 373 36.71 4.44 -46.07
N VAL A 374 36.32 3.35 -46.75
CA VAL A 374 35.49 2.28 -46.15
C VAL A 374 36.23 1.58 -45.01
N ASN A 375 37.54 1.33 -45.14
CA ASN A 375 38.33 0.71 -44.08
C ASN A 375 38.49 1.63 -42.85
N THR A 376 38.55 2.95 -43.05
CA THR A 376 38.61 3.93 -41.97
C THR A 376 37.26 4.04 -41.25
N ALA A 377 36.15 3.98 -41.99
CA ALA A 377 34.81 3.94 -41.41
C ALA A 377 34.56 2.64 -40.61
N LEU A 378 35.04 1.49 -41.09
CA LEU A 378 34.98 0.22 -40.36
C LEU A 378 35.84 0.21 -39.09
N GLN A 379 37.01 0.87 -39.11
CA GLN A 379 37.83 1.06 -37.91
C GLN A 379 37.14 1.94 -36.88
N LEU A 380 36.52 3.05 -37.29
CA LEU A 380 35.75 3.92 -36.39
C LEU A 380 34.55 3.20 -35.77
N VAL A 381 33.82 2.38 -36.52
CA VAL A 381 32.71 1.56 -35.99
C VAL A 381 33.22 0.51 -35.00
N LYS A 382 34.39 -0.09 -35.28
CA LYS A 382 35.03 -1.04 -34.37
C LYS A 382 35.47 -0.38 -33.06
N GLU A 383 36.10 0.79 -33.13
CA GLU A 383 36.51 1.58 -31.96
C GLU A 383 35.30 2.03 -31.13
N LEU A 384 34.22 2.48 -31.76
CA LEU A 384 32.96 2.80 -31.07
C LEU A 384 32.36 1.58 -30.37
N GLY A 385 32.39 0.41 -31.02
CA GLY A 385 31.91 -0.84 -30.45
C GLY A 385 32.74 -1.31 -29.26
N GLU A 386 34.07 -1.14 -29.30
CA GLU A 386 34.96 -1.45 -28.17
C GLU A 386 34.78 -0.45 -27.01
N GLN A 387 34.57 0.84 -27.31
CA GLN A 387 34.31 1.88 -26.32
C GLN A 387 32.97 1.66 -25.60
N GLU A 388 31.90 1.30 -26.33
CA GLU A 388 30.60 0.98 -25.74
C GLU A 388 30.67 -0.27 -24.86
N LYS A 389 31.43 -1.28 -25.29
CA LYS A 389 31.66 -2.50 -24.51
C LYS A 389 32.40 -2.20 -23.20
N ALA A 390 33.46 -1.39 -23.25
CA ALA A 390 34.21 -0.96 -22.06
C ALA A 390 33.32 -0.17 -21.08
N SER A 391 32.48 0.74 -21.58
CA SER A 391 31.53 1.50 -20.76
C SER A 391 30.48 0.61 -20.07
N ARG A 392 29.98 -0.43 -20.77
CA ARG A 392 29.06 -1.42 -20.17
C ARG A 392 29.73 -2.30 -19.13
N GLU A 393 31.00 -2.65 -19.32
CA GLU A 393 31.80 -3.41 -18.35
C GLU A 393 32.00 -2.58 -17.06
N GLU A 394 32.32 -1.30 -17.20
CA GLU A 394 32.49 -0.36 -16.08
C GLU A 394 31.18 -0.14 -15.30
N GLN A 395 30.04 0.01 -16.00
CA GLN A 395 28.71 0.05 -15.36
C GLN A 395 28.36 -1.25 -14.64
N ARG A 396 28.72 -2.42 -15.17
CA ARG A 396 28.52 -3.70 -14.48
C ARG A 396 29.34 -3.80 -13.20
N GLN A 397 30.59 -3.35 -13.24
CA GLN A 397 31.47 -3.34 -12.07
C GLN A 397 30.96 -2.38 -10.98
N SER A 398 30.49 -1.18 -11.35
CA SER A 398 29.94 -0.23 -10.37
C SER A 398 28.62 -0.72 -9.73
N LEU A 399 27.77 -1.41 -10.50
CA LEU A 399 26.56 -2.07 -9.98
C LEU A 399 26.89 -3.23 -9.04
N GLN A 400 27.88 -4.05 -9.38
CA GLN A 400 28.33 -5.14 -8.50
C GLN A 400 28.94 -4.60 -7.20
N ALA A 401 29.75 -3.55 -7.26
CA ALA A 401 30.30 -2.89 -6.08
C ALA A 401 29.20 -2.31 -5.19
N SER A 402 28.19 -1.66 -5.78
CA SER A 402 27.03 -1.11 -5.05
C SER A 402 26.16 -2.19 -4.40
N ARG A 403 26.02 -3.35 -5.06
CA ARG A 403 25.31 -4.49 -4.49
C ARG A 403 26.06 -5.09 -3.30
N ALA A 404 27.38 -5.22 -3.40
CA ALA A 404 28.21 -5.73 -2.32
C ALA A 404 28.19 -4.81 -1.08
N THR A 405 28.22 -3.48 -1.26
CA THR A 405 28.07 -2.54 -0.14
C THR A 405 26.67 -2.58 0.48
N PHE A 406 25.62 -2.75 -0.33
CA PHE A 406 24.27 -2.90 0.17
C PHE A 406 24.10 -4.20 0.98
N GLU A 407 24.56 -5.33 0.48
CA GLU A 407 24.50 -6.62 1.18
C GLU A 407 25.29 -6.57 2.50
N LYS A 408 26.45 -5.91 2.53
CA LYS A 408 27.22 -5.67 3.76
C LYS A 408 26.45 -4.81 4.77
N GLY A 409 25.83 -3.72 4.32
CA GLY A 409 25.01 -2.86 5.17
C GLY A 409 23.80 -3.60 5.76
N LEU A 410 23.17 -4.47 4.98
CA LEU A 410 22.06 -5.30 5.42
C LEU A 410 22.49 -6.30 6.50
N ALA A 411 23.64 -6.96 6.29
CA ALA A 411 24.22 -7.89 7.25
C ALA A 411 24.57 -7.21 8.60
N GLU A 412 25.14 -6.01 8.55
CA GLU A 412 25.44 -5.21 9.75
C GLU A 412 24.17 -4.81 10.51
N LEU A 413 23.08 -4.49 9.79
CA LEU A 413 21.80 -4.09 10.37
C LEU A 413 21.08 -5.27 11.03
N THR A 414 21.06 -6.44 10.38
CA THR A 414 20.56 -7.69 10.97
C THR A 414 21.35 -8.09 12.21
N GLY A 415 22.69 -7.99 12.17
CA GLY A 415 23.53 -8.28 13.33
C GLY A 415 23.30 -7.30 14.50
N ALA A 416 23.04 -6.03 14.22
CA ALA A 416 22.70 -5.05 15.24
C ALA A 416 21.34 -5.35 15.90
N THR A 417 20.34 -5.78 15.12
CA THR A 417 19.03 -6.17 15.66
C THR A 417 19.10 -7.43 16.51
N GLU A 418 19.88 -8.43 16.10
CA GLU A 418 20.07 -9.66 16.87
C GLU A 418 20.74 -9.39 18.22
N ARG A 419 21.79 -8.55 18.26
CA ARG A 419 22.45 -8.16 19.51
C ARG A 419 21.51 -7.40 20.45
N LEU A 420 20.64 -6.55 19.91
CA LEU A 420 19.68 -5.79 20.70
C LEU A 420 18.60 -6.71 21.28
N GLN A 421 18.13 -7.69 20.50
CA GLN A 421 17.21 -8.72 20.98
C GLN A 421 17.86 -9.60 22.06
N GLN A 422 19.14 -9.97 21.89
CA GLN A 422 19.87 -10.79 22.84
C GLN A 422 20.14 -10.05 24.16
N ASP A 423 20.49 -8.74 24.12
CA ASP A 423 20.67 -7.90 25.32
C ASP A 423 19.35 -7.69 26.07
N LEU A 424 18.22 -7.61 25.35
CA LEU A 424 16.89 -7.55 25.97
C LEU A 424 16.53 -8.87 26.68
N MET A 425 16.86 -10.01 26.08
CA MET A 425 16.61 -11.33 26.68
C MET A 425 17.48 -11.58 27.92
N THR A 426 18.77 -11.25 27.89
CA THR A 426 19.64 -11.36 29.08
C THR A 426 19.24 -10.40 30.20
N ARG A 427 18.69 -9.23 29.89
CA ARG A 427 18.12 -8.32 30.90
C ARG A 427 16.83 -8.84 31.52
N LEU A 428 16.02 -9.59 30.78
CA LEU A 428 14.82 -10.24 31.31
C LEU A 428 15.18 -11.39 32.26
N ASP A 429 16.16 -12.22 31.91
CA ASP A 429 16.57 -13.36 32.74
C ASP A 429 17.28 -12.96 34.03
N ARG A 430 17.86 -11.75 34.11
CA ARG A 430 18.60 -11.29 35.30
C ARG A 430 17.71 -10.70 36.42
N LYS A 431 16.39 -10.63 36.24
CA LYS A 431 15.45 -10.12 37.25
C LYS A 431 14.45 -11.20 37.67
N LEU A 432 14.92 -12.23 38.36
CA LEU A 432 14.13 -12.99 39.33
C LEU A 432 15.07 -13.72 40.30
N PRO A 433 15.14 -13.25 41.55
CA PRO A 433 15.06 -14.18 42.66
C PRO A 433 13.84 -13.86 43.51
N MET A 434 13.06 -14.91 43.75
CA MET A 434 12.08 -15.01 44.82
C MET A 434 12.76 -14.76 46.17
N THR A 435 12.22 -13.87 47.00
CA THR A 435 11.74 -14.14 48.38
C THR A 435 11.44 -12.85 49.18
N SER A 436 10.25 -12.87 49.80
CA SER A 436 9.81 -12.14 51.00
C SER A 436 9.46 -10.62 50.95
N PRO A 437 8.54 -10.18 51.83
CA PRO A 437 7.72 -8.97 51.62
C PRO A 437 8.22 -7.79 52.45
N VAL A 438 8.57 -6.68 51.81
CA VAL A 438 8.88 -5.41 52.49
C VAL A 438 8.42 -4.23 51.63
N SER A 439 7.63 -3.35 52.25
CA SER A 439 7.48 -1.90 52.05
C SER A 439 7.87 -1.34 50.67
N MET A 440 6.88 -0.79 49.94
CA MET A 440 7.07 -0.05 48.70
C MET A 440 7.88 1.25 48.92
N PRO A 441 9.04 1.44 48.25
CA PRO A 441 9.58 2.76 48.00
C PRO A 441 9.08 3.32 46.67
N ALA A 442 9.13 4.64 46.54
CA ALA A 442 8.70 5.44 45.40
C ALA A 442 9.28 4.96 44.03
N PRO A 443 8.56 5.20 42.92
CA PRO A 443 8.99 4.76 41.59
C PRO A 443 10.32 5.41 41.17
N PRO A 444 11.25 4.66 40.56
CA PRO A 444 12.50 5.23 40.07
C PRO A 444 12.26 6.14 38.86
N PRO A 445 13.07 7.20 38.68
CA PRO A 445 12.98 8.08 37.52
C PRO A 445 13.27 7.31 36.23
N ALA A 446 12.54 7.66 35.18
CA ALA A 446 12.65 7.04 33.86
C ALA A 446 14.11 6.98 33.39
N ALA A 447 14.65 5.77 33.28
CA ALA A 447 16.01 5.55 32.81
C ALA A 447 16.15 6.09 31.38
N ALA A 448 17.00 7.11 31.23
CA ALA A 448 17.38 7.63 29.92
C ALA A 448 17.95 6.49 29.07
N LEU A 449 17.57 6.44 27.79
CA LEU A 449 18.15 5.51 26.82
C LEU A 449 19.68 5.62 26.88
N PRO A 450 20.42 4.50 26.95
CA PRO A 450 21.87 4.53 27.01
C PRO A 450 22.40 5.31 25.81
N GLN A 451 23.31 6.27 26.07
CA GLN A 451 23.85 7.17 25.04
C GLN A 451 24.44 6.42 23.83
N GLU A 452 24.89 5.17 24.03
CA GLU A 452 25.34 4.30 22.94
C GLU A 452 24.23 3.91 21.97
N ALA A 453 23.01 3.66 22.45
CA ALA A 453 21.86 3.37 21.59
C ALA A 453 21.53 4.60 20.73
N VAL A 454 21.58 5.80 21.32
CA VAL A 454 21.39 7.07 20.59
C VAL A 454 22.48 7.28 19.53
N ARG A 455 23.75 7.03 19.86
CA ARG A 455 24.88 7.12 18.92
C ARG A 455 24.83 6.06 17.81
N SER A 456 24.28 4.88 18.08
CA SER A 456 24.07 3.84 17.07
C SER A 456 22.99 4.23 16.06
N LEU A 457 21.88 4.79 16.55
CA LEU A 457 20.79 5.30 15.71
C LEU A 457 21.22 6.49 14.86
N GLU A 458 22.07 7.38 15.39
CA GLU A 458 22.65 8.46 14.59
C GLU A 458 23.57 7.97 13.47
N ARG A 459 24.37 6.92 13.71
CA ARG A 459 25.23 6.33 12.66
C ARG A 459 24.40 5.70 11.55
N ILE A 460 23.33 4.98 11.90
CA ILE A 460 22.41 4.37 10.95
C ILE A 460 21.68 5.45 10.14
N ALA A 461 21.22 6.53 10.78
CA ALA A 461 20.57 7.66 10.11
C ALA A 461 21.49 8.35 9.09
N ARG A 462 22.76 8.56 9.43
CA ARG A 462 23.76 9.11 8.48
C ARG A 462 24.03 8.17 7.31
N GLY A 463 24.00 6.85 7.53
CA GLY A 463 24.10 5.85 6.47
C GLY A 463 22.97 5.95 5.45
N PHE A 464 21.72 6.06 5.92
CA PHE A 464 20.56 6.26 5.04
C PHE A 464 20.61 7.60 4.30
N GLU A 465 21.12 8.66 4.94
CA GLU A 465 21.23 9.97 4.31
C GLU A 465 22.30 9.97 3.19
N ASN A 466 23.42 9.28 3.39
CA ASN A 466 24.43 9.12 2.35
C ASN A 466 23.92 8.26 1.18
N LEU A 467 23.22 7.16 1.46
CA LEU A 467 22.59 6.32 0.43
C LEU A 467 21.56 7.12 -0.39
N ALA A 468 20.74 7.95 0.26
CA ALA A 468 19.76 8.79 -0.42
C ALA A 468 20.42 9.83 -1.33
N ARG A 469 21.53 10.45 -0.91
CA ARG A 469 22.30 11.39 -1.74
C ARG A 469 22.97 10.70 -2.93
N GLU A 470 23.43 9.46 -2.76
CA GLU A 470 24.09 8.69 -3.82
C GLU A 470 23.08 8.21 -4.87
N ILE A 471 21.88 7.80 -4.44
CA ILE A 471 20.74 7.54 -5.31
C ILE A 471 20.30 8.81 -6.05
N GLU A 472 20.26 9.97 -5.39
CA GLU A 472 19.95 11.26 -6.01
C GLU A 472 21.00 11.66 -7.05
N ARG A 473 22.29 11.42 -6.79
CA ARG A 473 23.39 11.65 -7.73
C ARG A 473 23.30 10.75 -8.96
N ASN A 474 23.01 9.46 -8.76
CA ASN A 474 22.89 8.49 -9.85
C ASN A 474 21.61 8.69 -10.68
N ASN A 475 20.52 9.15 -10.06
CA ASN A 475 19.30 9.51 -10.78
C ASN A 475 19.43 10.85 -11.52
N GLY A 476 20.25 11.78 -11.03
CA GLY A 476 20.58 13.01 -11.76
C GLY A 476 21.31 12.74 -13.09
N LEU A 477 22.09 11.66 -13.16
CA LEU A 477 22.77 11.21 -14.38
C LEU A 477 21.83 10.48 -15.36
N LEU A 478 20.67 10.01 -14.89
CA LEU A 478 19.60 9.40 -15.71
C LEU A 478 18.50 10.41 -16.08
N GLY A 479 18.69 11.68 -15.71
CA GLY A 479 17.70 12.76 -15.77
C GLY A 479 17.43 13.39 -17.14
N GLU A 480 17.54 12.63 -18.24
CA GLU A 480 16.96 13.03 -19.53
C GLU A 480 15.76 12.16 -19.96
N VAL A 481 15.41 11.11 -19.21
CA VAL A 481 14.27 10.26 -19.57
C VAL A 481 13.39 9.97 -18.34
N VAL A 482 12.27 10.72 -18.27
CA VAL A 482 10.98 10.39 -17.63
C VAL A 482 10.78 10.68 -16.13
N SER A 483 9.91 11.68 -15.91
CA SER A 483 8.98 12.02 -14.81
C SER A 483 8.82 11.13 -13.55
N ALA A 484 9.90 10.84 -12.80
CA ALA A 484 9.81 10.29 -11.42
C ALA A 484 9.78 11.35 -10.30
N HIS A 485 9.73 12.65 -10.65
CA HIS A 485 9.98 13.76 -9.71
C HIS A 485 8.82 14.06 -8.74
N SER A 486 7.59 13.63 -9.02
CA SER A 486 6.41 13.90 -8.17
C SER A 486 6.17 12.82 -7.09
N PHE A 487 6.50 11.56 -7.39
CA PHE A 487 6.33 10.44 -6.46
C PHE A 487 7.32 10.51 -5.29
N TYR A 488 8.59 10.84 -5.58
CA TYR A 488 9.64 10.91 -4.57
C TYR A 488 9.44 12.05 -3.54
N ARG A 489 8.95 13.22 -3.99
CA ARG A 489 8.64 14.36 -3.12
C ARG A 489 7.55 14.05 -2.10
N THR A 490 6.59 13.19 -2.46
CA THR A 490 5.43 12.88 -1.62
C THR A 490 5.77 11.82 -0.57
N VAL A 491 6.58 10.83 -0.93
CA VAL A 491 6.99 9.73 -0.04
C VAL A 491 8.02 10.19 1.00
N MET A 492 8.96 11.07 0.64
CA MET A 492 10.03 11.51 1.55
C MET A 492 9.63 12.67 2.50
N ARG A 493 8.46 13.27 2.30
CA ARG A 493 8.00 14.40 3.14
C ARG A 493 7.53 13.95 4.53
N ARG A 494 6.83 12.81 4.62
CA ARG A 494 6.30 12.29 5.89
C ARG A 494 7.38 11.83 6.88
N PRO A 495 8.46 11.13 6.46
CA PRO A 495 9.56 10.78 7.36
C PRO A 495 10.29 12.02 7.91
N ARG A 496 10.51 13.04 7.08
CA ARG A 496 11.14 14.30 7.50
C ARG A 496 10.31 15.08 8.51
N GLU A 497 9.00 15.19 8.29
CA GLU A 497 8.08 15.86 9.21
C GLU A 497 7.96 15.11 10.54
N TRP A 498 7.91 13.78 10.50
CA TRP A 498 7.93 12.91 11.68
C TRP A 498 9.23 13.08 12.48
N TRP A 499 10.39 13.14 11.82
CA TRP A 499 11.69 13.38 12.45
C TRP A 499 11.88 14.77 13.03
N ALA A 500 11.37 15.80 12.36
CA ALA A 500 11.31 17.15 12.90
C ALA A 500 10.38 17.24 14.13
N GLY A 501 9.33 16.40 14.20
CA GLY A 501 8.46 16.25 15.37
C GLY A 501 9.19 15.60 16.54
N LEU A 502 9.90 14.49 16.29
CA LEU A 502 10.64 13.78 17.32
C LEU A 502 11.78 14.62 17.91
N ARG A 503 12.51 15.37 17.06
CA ARG A 503 13.57 16.29 17.50
C ARG A 503 13.02 17.40 18.40
N ARG A 504 11.84 17.95 18.07
CA ARG A 504 11.16 18.97 18.90
C ARG A 504 10.69 18.40 20.24
N MET A 505 10.21 17.15 20.27
CA MET A 505 9.83 16.49 21.52
C MET A 505 11.05 16.25 22.42
N LEU A 506 12.20 15.88 21.85
CA LEU A 506 13.42 15.62 22.59
C LEU A 506 14.08 16.89 23.13
N THR A 507 14.06 18.00 22.39
CA THR A 507 14.60 19.28 22.87
C THR A 507 13.70 19.94 23.92
N ARG A 508 12.37 19.78 23.82
CA ARG A 508 11.42 20.38 24.78
C ARG A 508 11.41 19.70 26.16
N ARG A 509 12.02 18.52 26.29
CA ARG A 509 12.11 17.78 27.56
C ARG A 509 13.42 18.05 28.34
N GLY A 510 14.32 18.86 27.79
CA GLY A 510 15.61 19.21 28.42
C GLY A 510 15.69 20.63 29.02
N GLY A 511 14.62 21.42 28.97
CA GLY A 511 14.58 22.78 29.54
C GLY A 511 13.72 22.85 30.78
N VAL A 512 14.31 22.61 31.96
CA VAL A 512 13.70 22.94 33.26
C VAL A 512 14.52 24.07 33.88
N ASN A 513 13.90 25.26 33.89
CA ASN A 513 14.05 26.42 34.76
C ASN A 513 15.37 26.61 35.54
N GLU A 514 16.24 27.47 35.01
CA GLU A 514 17.04 28.39 35.82
C GLU A 514 16.43 29.80 35.67
N SER A 515 15.69 30.27 36.69
CA SER A 515 15.61 31.68 37.10
C SER A 515 14.45 31.86 38.08
N GLU A 516 14.75 31.96 39.36
CA GLU A 516 14.24 32.99 40.28
C GLU A 516 14.76 32.73 41.68
N GLY A 517 15.62 33.64 42.15
CA GLY A 517 16.15 33.63 43.50
C GLY A 517 17.39 34.49 43.59
N LEU A 518 17.20 35.75 44.00
CA LEU A 518 18.03 36.53 44.94
C LEU A 518 17.35 37.91 45.15
N PRO A 519 17.60 38.57 46.29
CA PRO A 519 16.60 39.17 47.19
C PRO A 519 15.97 40.49 46.75
#